data_AF-A0A1G0WQ34-F1
#
_entry.id   AF-A0A1G0WQ34-F1
#
_cell.length_a   1.000
_cell.length_b   1.000
_cell.length_c   1.000
_cell.angle_alpha   90.00
_cell.angle_beta   90.00
_cell.angle_gamma   90.00
#
_symmetry.space_group_name_H-M   'P 1'
#
loop_
_entity.id
_entity.type
_entity.pdbx_description
1 polymer ?
#
loop_
_entity_poly.entity_id
_entity_poly.type
_entity_poly.pdbx_seq_one_letter_code
_entity_poly.pdbx_strand_id
1 'polypeptide(L)'
;MSESEVHIEKKRVNRWKLFGLLLLTATLMLLYVSNVLYVDAQLEEMQSMKKIYNSIKNGNELLKTEIIKLESADRIIPYAEKELGMLKPDKPPKVLQFEDKNKQE
;
A
#
# COMPACT_ATOMS: atom_id res chain seq x y z
N MET A 1 51.38 -59.41 11.59
CA MET A 1 50.68 -58.12 11.52
C MET A 1 49.42 -58.35 10.69
N SER A 2 48.24 -58.33 11.30
CA SER A 2 46.99 -58.70 10.62
C SER A 2 46.51 -57.56 9.74
N GLU A 3 46.42 -57.82 8.43
CA GLU A 3 45.58 -57.03 7.54
C GLU A 3 44.12 -57.27 7.95
N SER A 4 43.46 -56.21 8.42
CA SER A 4 42.03 -56.22 8.69
C SER A 4 41.31 -55.98 7.36
N GLU A 5 40.78 -57.05 6.78
CA GLU A 5 39.90 -56.96 5.63
C GLU A 5 38.63 -56.19 6.03
N VAL A 6 38.51 -54.95 5.56
CA VAL A 6 37.29 -54.16 5.69
C VAL A 6 36.27 -54.77 4.72
N HIS A 7 35.45 -55.68 5.22
CA HIS A 7 34.29 -56.17 4.49
C HIS A 7 33.28 -55.02 4.31
N ILE A 8 33.34 -54.37 3.15
CA ILE A 8 32.31 -53.41 2.73
C ILE A 8 31.06 -54.21 2.34
N GLU A 9 30.18 -54.46 3.30
CA GLU A 9 28.86 -55.02 3.03
C GLU A 9 28.08 -54.08 2.11
N LYS A 10 27.90 -54.47 0.84
CA LYS A 10 26.97 -53.81 -0.07
C LYS A 10 25.54 -54.11 0.38
N LYS A 11 25.02 -53.25 1.27
CA LYS A 11 23.64 -53.31 1.78
C LYS A 11 22.66 -53.28 0.60
N ARG A 12 22.00 -54.41 0.31
CA ARG A 12 20.96 -54.48 -0.74
C ARG A 12 19.78 -53.62 -0.32
N VAL A 13 19.67 -52.44 -0.93
CA VAL A 13 18.55 -51.54 -0.70
C VAL A 13 17.29 -52.15 -1.31
N ASN A 14 16.21 -52.23 -0.53
CA ASN A 14 14.95 -52.75 -1.03
C ASN A 14 14.42 -51.80 -2.13
N ARG A 15 14.18 -52.32 -3.33
CA ARG A 15 13.71 -51.57 -4.51
C ARG A 15 12.43 -50.79 -4.22
N TRP A 16 11.56 -51.31 -3.36
CA TRP A 16 10.33 -50.63 -2.92
C TRP A 16 10.59 -49.41 -2.05
N LYS A 17 11.64 -49.44 -1.21
CA LYS A 17 12.04 -48.26 -0.41
C LYS A 17 12.62 -47.17 -1.30
N LEU A 18 13.43 -47.55 -2.30
CA LEU A 18 13.93 -46.63 -3.33
C LEU A 18 12.79 -45.99 -4.12
N PHE A 19 11.80 -46.80 -4.53
CA PHE A 19 10.63 -46.30 -5.25
C PHE A 19 9.80 -45.33 -4.40
N GLY A 20 9.51 -45.68 -3.14
CA GLY A 20 8.80 -44.80 -2.22
C GLY A 20 9.54 -43.48 -1.97
N LEU A 21 10.87 -43.53 -1.83
CA LEU A 21 11.70 -42.34 -1.67
C LEU A 21 11.67 -41.45 -2.92
N LEU A 22 11.78 -42.04 -4.12
CA LEU A 22 11.66 -41.30 -5.38
C LEU A 22 10.29 -40.61 -5.50
N LEU A 23 9.22 -41.34 -5.23
CA LEU A 23 7.85 -40.80 -5.30
C LEU A 23 7.63 -39.68 -4.28
N LEU A 24 8.14 -39.84 -3.06
CA LEU A 24 8.11 -38.81 -2.03
C LEU A 24 8.86 -37.55 -2.48
N THR A 25 10.09 -37.70 -2.98
CA THR A 25 10.89 -36.55 -3.44
C THR A 25 10.26 -35.82 -4.62
N ALA A 26 9.67 -36.55 -5.57
CA ALA A 26 8.95 -35.97 -6.69
C ALA A 26 7.72 -35.19 -6.21
N THR A 27 6.97 -35.75 -5.26
CA THR A 27 5.78 -35.11 -4.69
C THR A 27 6.15 -33.83 -3.94
N LEU A 28 7.21 -33.87 -3.13
CA LEU A 28 7.71 -32.70 -2.42
C LEU A 28 8.19 -31.60 -3.37
N MET A 29 8.88 -31.96 -4.46
CA MET A 29 9.28 -30.99 -5.49
C MET A 29 8.07 -30.33 -6.14
N LEU A 30 7.04 -31.09 -6.53
CA LEU A 30 5.83 -30.52 -7.11
C LEU A 30 5.10 -29.58 -6.16
N LEU A 31 4.95 -29.97 -4.88
CA LEU A 31 4.35 -29.12 -3.86
C LEU A 31 5.14 -27.81 -3.66
N TYR A 32 6.47 -27.91 -3.61
CA TYR A 32 7.32 -26.75 -3.47
C TYR A 32 7.19 -25.79 -4.65
N VAL A 33 7.33 -26.30 -5.89
CA VAL A 33 7.20 -25.48 -7.10
C VAL A 33 5.82 -24.85 -7.19
N SER A 34 4.76 -25.62 -6.91
CA SER A 34 3.39 -25.08 -6.89
C SER A 34 3.22 -23.97 -5.87
N ASN A 35 3.83 -24.10 -4.69
CA ASN A 35 3.78 -23.07 -3.67
C ASN A 35 4.52 -21.81 -4.11
N VAL A 36 5.73 -21.95 -4.64
CA VAL A 36 6.53 -20.83 -5.13
C VAL A 36 5.79 -20.06 -6.22
N LEU A 37 5.18 -20.76 -7.18
CA LEU A 37 4.37 -20.13 -8.23
C LEU A 37 3.16 -19.37 -7.67
N TYR A 38 2.49 -19.95 -6.68
CA TYR A 38 1.35 -19.31 -6.03
C TYR A 38 1.75 -18.04 -5.28
N VAL A 39 2.86 -18.10 -4.53
CA VAL A 39 3.38 -16.93 -3.80
C VAL A 39 3.83 -15.84 -4.77
N ASP A 40 4.49 -16.20 -5.87
CA ASP A 40 4.94 -15.22 -6.86
C ASP A 40 3.76 -14.48 -7.51
N ALA A 41 2.71 -15.21 -7.88
CA ALA A 41 1.48 -14.60 -8.40
C ALA A 41 0.83 -13.64 -7.38
N GLN A 42 0.77 -14.03 -6.11
CA GLN A 42 0.25 -13.18 -5.03
C GLN A 42 1.12 -11.92 -4.82
N LEU A 43 2.44 -12.04 -4.93
CA LEU A 43 3.36 -10.90 -4.84
C LEU A 43 3.17 -9.94 -6.01
N GLU A 44 2.98 -10.45 -7.22
CA GLU A 44 2.70 -9.65 -8.40
C GLU A 44 1.37 -8.87 -8.26
N GLU A 45 0.32 -9.54 -7.79
CA GLU A 45 -0.97 -8.91 -7.52
C GLU A 45 -0.83 -7.80 -6.47
N MET A 46 -0.16 -8.09 -5.35
CA MET A 46 0.10 -7.09 -4.30
C MET A 46 0.89 -5.89 -4.82
N GLN A 47 1.89 -6.11 -5.69
CA GLN A 47 2.64 -5.03 -6.31
C GLN A 47 1.77 -4.18 -7.24
N SER A 48 0.89 -4.81 -8.02
CA SER A 48 -0.03 -4.09 -8.91
C SER A 48 -0.99 -3.21 -8.10
N MET A 49 -1.58 -3.74 -7.03
CA MET A 49 -2.48 -2.98 -6.16
C MET A 49 -1.75 -1.86 -5.43
N LYS A 50 -0.51 -2.09 -4.99
CA LYS A 50 0.32 -1.05 -4.38
C LYS A 50 0.61 0.09 -5.35
N LYS A 51 0.86 -0.20 -6.63
CA LYS A 51 1.05 0.83 -7.67
C LYS A 51 -0.22 1.67 -7.86
N ILE A 52 -1.38 1.04 -7.94
CA ILE A 52 -2.67 1.73 -8.07
C ILE A 52 -2.93 2.61 -6.85
N TYR A 53 -2.78 2.07 -5.65
CA TYR A 53 -2.93 2.82 -4.40
C TYR A 53 -2.03 4.05 -4.35
N ASN A 54 -0.74 3.89 -4.68
CA ASN A 54 0.21 5.00 -4.69
C ASN A 54 -0.15 6.06 -5.74
N SER A 55 -0.63 5.65 -6.91
CA SER A 55 -1.09 6.58 -7.94
C SER A 55 -2.27 7.42 -7.46
N ILE A 56 -3.28 6.78 -6.87
CA ILE A 56 -4.45 7.48 -6.31
C ILE A 56 -4.04 8.41 -5.17
N LYS A 57 -3.20 7.93 -4.25
CA LYS A 57 -2.69 8.73 -3.13
C LYS A 57 -1.96 9.97 -3.61
N ASN A 58 -1.05 9.82 -4.56
CA ASN A 58 -0.31 10.95 -5.13
C ASN A 58 -1.23 11.93 -5.84
N GLY A 59 -2.22 11.43 -6.59
CA GLY A 59 -3.25 12.27 -7.20
C GLY A 59 -4.02 13.09 -6.15
N ASN A 60 -4.44 12.45 -5.06
CA ASN A 60 -5.16 13.13 -3.97
C ASN A 60 -4.29 14.24 -3.33
N GLU A 61 -3.03 13.98 -3.04
CA GLU A 61 -2.11 14.99 -2.50
C GLU A 61 -1.90 16.17 -3.46
N LEU A 62 -1.84 15.91 -4.77
CA LEU A 62 -1.77 16.97 -5.78
C LEU A 62 -3.06 17.80 -5.80
N LEU A 63 -4.24 17.16 -5.83
CA LEU A 63 -5.51 17.86 -5.76
C LEU A 63 -5.63 18.70 -4.49
N LYS A 64 -5.24 18.15 -3.34
CA LYS A 64 -5.25 18.87 -2.07
C LYS A 64 -4.34 20.09 -2.11
N THR A 65 -3.16 19.97 -2.71
CA THR A 65 -2.24 21.09 -2.90
C THR A 65 -2.85 22.16 -3.81
N GLU A 66 -3.53 21.75 -4.87
CA GLU A 66 -4.21 22.67 -5.78
C GLU A 66 -5.39 23.38 -5.12
N ILE A 67 -6.20 22.67 -4.33
CA ILE A 67 -7.27 23.27 -3.53
C ILE A 67 -6.70 24.34 -2.59
N ILE A 68 -5.65 23.99 -1.82
CA ILE A 68 -5.00 24.95 -0.91
C ILE A 68 -4.50 26.18 -1.67
N LYS A 69 -3.92 25.98 -2.86
CA LYS A 69 -3.48 27.09 -3.71
C LYS A 69 -4.65 27.95 -4.20
N LEU A 70 -5.77 27.33 -4.59
CA LEU A 70 -6.96 28.03 -5.06
C LEU A 70 -7.67 28.81 -3.95
N GLU A 71 -7.69 28.24 -2.75
CA GLU A 71 -8.28 28.81 -1.53
C GLU A 71 -7.35 29.81 -0.83
N SER A 72 -6.09 29.90 -1.26
CA SER A 72 -5.13 30.82 -0.65
C SER A 72 -5.61 32.27 -0.76
N ALA A 73 -5.53 33.00 0.35
CA ALA A 73 -5.88 34.42 0.39
C ALA A 73 -5.06 35.24 -0.62
N ASP A 74 -3.81 34.83 -0.86
CA ASP A 74 -2.91 35.42 -1.87
C ASP A 74 -3.46 35.35 -3.29
N ARG A 75 -4.32 34.37 -3.60
CA ARG A 75 -5.03 34.29 -4.88
C ARG A 75 -6.40 34.96 -4.82
N ILE A 76 -7.16 34.72 -3.76
CA ILE A 76 -8.54 35.21 -3.63
C ILE A 76 -8.59 36.74 -3.60
N ILE A 77 -7.72 37.38 -2.82
CA ILE A 77 -7.75 38.84 -2.63
C ILE A 77 -7.49 39.58 -3.95
N PRO A 78 -6.41 39.29 -4.71
CA PRO A 78 -6.19 39.95 -6.00
C PRO A 78 -7.30 39.67 -7.03
N TYR A 79 -7.87 38.47 -7.02
CA TYR A 79 -8.99 38.14 -7.90
C TYR A 79 -10.24 38.97 -7.56
N ALA A 80 -10.59 39.07 -6.28
CA ALA A 80 -11.71 39.86 -5.80
C ALA A 80 -11.52 41.36 -6.09
N GLU A 81 -10.30 41.88 -5.94
CA GLU A 81 -10.00 43.29 -6.21
C GLU A 81 -10.02 43.59 -7.72
N LYS A 82 -9.38 42.76 -8.56
CA LYS A 82 -9.24 43.03 -10.00
C LYS A 82 -10.47 42.68 -10.83
N GLU A 83 -11.08 41.52 -10.58
CA GLU A 83 -12.17 41.01 -11.41
C GLU A 83 -13.54 41.39 -10.85
N LEU A 84 -13.67 41.51 -9.52
CA LEU A 84 -14.94 41.81 -8.86
C LEU A 84 -15.03 43.25 -8.33
N GLY A 85 -13.95 44.04 -8.44
CA GLY A 85 -13.90 45.42 -7.97
C GLY A 85 -14.09 45.57 -6.45
N MET A 86 -13.84 44.50 -5.68
CA MET A 86 -14.00 44.51 -4.23
C MET A 86 -12.85 45.28 -3.58
N LEU A 87 -13.12 45.92 -2.44
CA LEU A 87 -12.11 46.63 -1.66
C LEU A 87 -11.89 45.93 -0.33
N LYS A 88 -10.63 45.83 0.09
CA LYS A 88 -10.28 45.29 1.40
C LYS A 88 -10.77 46.25 2.50
N PRO A 89 -11.56 45.80 3.48
CA PRO A 89 -12.03 46.66 4.55
C PRO A 89 -10.88 47.00 5.53
N ASP A 90 -10.76 48.29 5.88
CA ASP A 90 -9.72 48.78 6.81
C ASP A 90 -9.94 48.36 8.27
N LYS A 91 -11.17 47.95 8.61
CA LYS A 91 -11.58 47.64 9.97
C LYS A 91 -12.19 46.24 10.03
N PRO A 92 -11.89 45.46 11.08
CA PRO A 92 -12.51 44.15 11.27
C PRO A 92 -14.02 44.30 11.42
N PRO A 93 -14.80 43.29 10.99
CA PRO A 93 -16.25 43.31 11.10
C PRO A 93 -16.67 43.41 12.57
N LYS A 94 -17.67 44.25 12.85
CA LYS A 94 -18.27 44.36 14.18
C LYS A 94 -19.40 43.33 14.31
N VAL A 95 -19.35 42.52 15.36
CA VAL A 95 -20.48 41.64 15.71
C VAL A 95 -21.63 42.53 16.20
N LEU A 96 -22.75 42.50 15.48
CA LEU A 96 -23.96 43.18 15.89
C LEU A 96 -24.62 42.34 17.00
N GLN A 97 -24.68 42.87 18.22
CA GLN A 97 -25.51 42.28 19.27
C GLN A 97 -26.95 42.73 19.01
N PHE A 98 -27.78 41.82 18.50
CA PHE A 98 -29.22 42.05 18.42
C PHE A 98 -29.79 41.81 19.82
N GLU A 99 -30.17 42.88 20.50
CA GLU A 99 -30.83 42.80 21.79
C GLU A 99 -32.29 42.37 21.55
N ASP A 100 -32.59 41.10 21.83
CA ASP A 100 -33.95 40.55 21.74
C ASP A 100 -34.87 41.29 22.72
N LYS A 101 -35.62 42.28 22.20
CA LYS A 101 -36.59 43.09 22.96
C LYS A 101 -37.83 42.32 23.46
N ASN A 102 -37.89 41.00 23.30
CA ASN A 102 -39.06 40.18 23.62
C ASN A 102 -38.96 39.40 24.95
N LYS A 103 -38.14 39.83 25.91
CA LYS A 103 -38.03 39.19 27.25
C LYS A 103 -38.53 40.06 28.41
N GLN A 104 -39.47 40.96 28.16
CA GLN A 104 -40.19 41.69 29.22
C GLN A 104 -41.66 41.87 28.85
N GLU A 105 -42.42 40.77 28.85
CA GLU A 105 -43.86 40.77 29.19
C GLU A 105 -44.17 39.53 30.02
#